data_AF-A0AAJ0GSC6-F1
#
_entry.id   AF-A0AAJ0GSC6-F1
#
_cell.length_a   1.000
_cell.length_b   1.000
_cell.length_c   1.000
_cell.angle_alpha   90.00
_cell.angle_beta   90.00
_cell.angle_gamma   90.00
#
_symmetry.space_group_name_H-M   'P 1'
#
loop_
_entity.id
_entity.type
_entity.pdbx_description
1 polymer ?
#
loop_
_entity_poly.entity_id
_entity_poly.type
_entity_poly.pdbx_seq_one_letter_code
_entity_poly.pdbx_strand_id
1 'polypeptide(L)'
;MPASPAKIVFTHGDIRPVNILVRQDEGGSWTVVSIIDWESSGFYPKYWECVKMTNNLTPRDGDDWYLLLPESLSPRQFPVQWLIDRIWDAIWRTARWGSLLLHVFNLQENEDHFLTISLRRTNLC
;
A
#
# COMPACT_ATOMS: atom_id res chain seq x y z
N MET A 1 6.56 9.16 -15.37
CA MET A 1 5.70 9.64 -14.25
C MET A 1 4.29 9.79 -14.82
N PRO A 2 3.25 9.14 -14.28
CA PRO A 2 1.90 9.31 -14.80
C PRO A 2 1.46 10.77 -14.64
N ALA A 3 0.91 11.33 -15.71
CA ALA A 3 0.76 12.77 -15.93
C ALA A 3 -0.46 13.43 -15.23
N SER A 4 -1.15 12.76 -14.32
CA SER A 4 -2.13 13.42 -13.45
C SER A 4 -1.58 13.51 -12.03
N PRO A 5 -1.55 14.71 -11.41
CA PRO A 5 -1.23 14.80 -9.99
C PRO A 5 -2.26 13.94 -9.26
N ALA A 6 -1.77 12.89 -8.58
CA ALA A 6 -2.64 12.00 -7.84
C ALA A 6 -3.48 12.83 -6.86
N LYS A 7 -4.81 12.68 -6.93
CA LYS A 7 -5.73 13.46 -6.09
C LYS A 7 -5.33 13.30 -4.63
N ILE A 8 -4.94 14.41 -4.00
CA ILE A 8 -4.63 14.46 -2.58
C ILE A 8 -5.95 14.41 -1.80
N VAL A 9 -6.03 13.48 -0.86
CA VAL A 9 -7.18 13.27 0.01
C VAL A 9 -6.70 13.07 1.44
N PHE A 10 -7.58 13.28 2.41
CA PHE A 10 -7.29 12.91 3.78
C PHE A 10 -7.41 11.39 3.91
N THR A 11 -6.32 10.74 4.30
CA THR A 11 -6.22 9.29 4.49
C THR A 11 -6.00 8.99 5.97
N HIS A 12 -6.53 7.86 6.44
CA HIS A 12 -6.36 7.39 7.80
C HIS A 12 -4.93 6.85 8.05
N GLY A 13 -4.38 6.11 7.09
CA GLY A 13 -2.98 5.66 7.12
C GLY A 13 -2.72 4.36 7.91
N ASP A 14 -3.66 3.92 8.74
CA ASP A 14 -3.63 2.59 9.40
C ASP A 14 -5.03 1.95 9.58
N ILE A 15 -5.81 1.84 8.49
CA ILE A 15 -7.09 1.13 8.59
C ILE A 15 -6.85 -0.37 8.70
N ARG A 16 -7.31 -0.95 9.82
CA ARG A 16 -7.32 -2.38 10.11
C ARG A 16 -8.58 -2.73 10.91
N PRO A 17 -9.01 -4.01 10.96
CA PRO A 17 -10.18 -4.41 11.74
C PRO A 17 -10.14 -3.94 13.20
N VAL A 18 -8.95 -3.93 13.82
CA VAL A 18 -8.73 -3.45 15.20
C VAL A 18 -9.05 -1.96 15.40
N ASN A 19 -9.03 -1.18 14.32
CA ASN A 19 -9.28 0.27 14.31
C ASN A 19 -10.69 0.62 13.82
N ILE A 20 -11.57 -0.38 13.62
CA ILE A 20 -12.96 -0.20 13.18
C ILE A 20 -13.88 -0.66 14.30
N LEU A 21 -14.61 0.28 14.91
CA LEU A 21 -15.62 -0.03 15.91
C LEU A 21 -16.93 -0.43 15.22
N VAL A 22 -17.45 -1.60 15.60
CA VAL A 22 -18.73 -2.12 15.12
C VAL A 22 -19.72 -2.27 16.28
N ARG A 23 -21.01 -2.11 15.98
CA ARG A 23 -22.11 -2.35 16.92
C ARG A 23 -23.10 -3.29 16.28
N GLN A 24 -23.52 -4.28 17.05
CA GLN A 24 -24.65 -5.13 16.70
C GLN A 24 -25.95 -4.44 17.13
N ASP A 25 -26.94 -4.40 16.25
CA ASP A 25 -28.29 -3.97 16.60
C ASP A 25 -29.12 -5.10 17.22
N GLU A 26 -30.31 -4.76 17.72
CA GLU A 26 -31.24 -5.74 18.32
C GLU A 26 -31.72 -6.82 17.32
N GLY A 27 -31.63 -6.54 16.01
CA GLY A 27 -31.95 -7.47 14.93
C GLY A 27 -30.79 -8.40 14.53
N GLY A 28 -29.62 -8.27 15.18
CA GLY A 28 -28.43 -9.08 14.93
C GLY A 28 -27.54 -8.58 13.79
N SER A 29 -27.84 -7.43 13.18
CA SER A 29 -27.03 -6.82 12.12
C SER A 29 -25.86 -6.02 12.68
N TRP A 30 -24.73 -6.04 11.99
CA TRP A 30 -23.53 -5.29 12.38
C TRP A 30 -23.40 -4.01 11.57
N THR A 31 -23.14 -2.90 12.27
CA THR A 31 -22.92 -1.59 11.66
C THR A 31 -21.58 -1.00 12.12
N VAL A 32 -20.86 -0.36 11.20
CA VAL A 32 -19.65 0.40 11.55
C VAL A 32 -20.09 1.68 12.26
N VAL A 33 -19.60 1.88 13.48
CA VAL A 33 -19.91 3.03 14.32
C VAL A 33 -18.88 4.14 14.15
N SER A 34 -17.60 3.78 14.13
CA SER A 34 -16.52 4.75 14.00
C SER A 34 -15.21 4.10 13.59
N ILE A 35 -14.31 4.92 13.06
CA ILE A 35 -12.90 4.59 12.84
C ILE A 35 -12.10 5.30 13.92
N ILE A 36 -11.16 4.61 14.54
CA ILE A 36 -10.29 5.12 15.61
C ILE A 36 -8.81 5.02 15.18
N ASP A 37 -7.91 5.57 15.99
CA ASP A 37 -6.45 5.49 15.77
C ASP A 37 -5.93 6.33 14.59
N TRP A 38 -6.32 7.62 14.58
CA TRP A 38 -5.99 8.60 13.54
C TRP A 38 -4.57 9.20 13.65
N GLU A 39 -3.70 8.66 14.48
CA GLU A 39 -2.35 9.24 14.69
C GLU A 39 -1.46 9.15 13.45
N SER A 40 -1.75 8.19 12.56
CA SER A 40 -1.07 8.01 11.27
C SER A 40 -1.72 8.75 10.10
N SER A 41 -2.74 9.56 10.37
CA SER A 41 -3.55 10.21 9.35
C SER A 41 -2.88 11.44 8.74
N GLY A 42 -3.27 11.78 7.51
CA GLY A 42 -2.74 12.96 6.83
C GLY A 42 -3.24 13.11 5.40
N PHE A 43 -2.72 14.12 4.70
CA PHE A 43 -3.05 14.38 3.30
C PHE A 43 -2.08 13.68 2.37
N TYR A 44 -2.56 12.63 1.72
CA TYR A 44 -1.76 11.79 0.83
C TYR A 44 -2.50 11.54 -0.48
N PRO A 45 -1.80 11.10 -1.54
CA PRO A 45 -2.44 10.61 -2.75
C PRO A 45 -3.49 9.53 -2.46
N LYS A 46 -4.60 9.51 -3.22
CA LYS A 46 -5.69 8.52 -3.06
C LYS A 46 -5.21 7.06 -2.94
N TYR A 47 -4.16 6.67 -3.66
CA TYR A 47 -3.63 5.30 -3.61
C TYR A 47 -3.02 4.92 -2.25
N TRP A 48 -2.66 5.91 -1.41
CA TRP A 48 -1.93 5.71 -0.16
C TRP A 48 -2.70 4.84 0.83
N GLU A 49 -4.01 5.06 0.96
CA GLU A 49 -4.87 4.26 1.85
C GLU A 49 -4.86 2.78 1.43
N CYS A 50 -5.02 2.52 0.13
CA CYS A 50 -5.00 1.18 -0.45
C CYS A 50 -3.67 0.47 -0.19
N VAL A 51 -2.57 1.17 -0.41
CA VAL A 51 -1.22 0.62 -0.15
C VAL A 51 -1.09 0.29 1.33
N LYS A 52 -1.29 1.26 2.23
CA LYS A 52 -1.09 1.07 3.68
C LYS A 52 -1.92 -0.05 4.29
N MET A 53 -3.19 -0.20 3.88
CA MET A 53 -4.04 -1.33 4.30
C MET A 53 -3.39 -2.68 3.98
N THR A 54 -2.74 -2.80 2.82
CA THR A 54 -2.12 -4.04 2.39
C THR A 54 -0.72 -4.27 2.99
N ASN A 55 -0.04 -3.24 3.50
CA ASN A 55 1.27 -3.39 4.20
C ASN A 55 1.17 -4.24 5.46
N ASN A 56 -0.02 -4.33 6.03
CA ASN A 56 -0.29 -5.16 7.18
C ASN A 56 -0.64 -6.61 6.79
N LEU A 57 -0.68 -6.96 5.50
CA LEU A 57 -0.88 -8.34 5.06
C LEU A 57 0.41 -9.13 5.20
N THR A 58 0.46 -10.01 6.19
CA THR A 58 1.50 -11.04 6.28
C THR A 58 0.94 -12.40 5.90
N PRO A 59 1.70 -13.28 5.22
CA PRO A 59 1.29 -14.67 4.97
C PRO A 59 1.01 -15.49 6.23
N ARG A 60 1.35 -14.94 7.40
CA ARG A 60 1.08 -15.54 8.72
C ARG A 60 -0.33 -15.26 9.23
N ASP A 61 -0.98 -14.23 8.70
CA ASP A 61 -2.33 -13.88 9.07
C ASP A 61 -3.28 -14.74 8.23
N GLY A 62 -4.08 -15.58 8.90
CA GLY A 62 -5.15 -16.35 8.26
C GLY A 62 -6.43 -15.54 8.04
N ASP A 63 -6.37 -14.21 8.19
CA ASP A 63 -7.52 -13.33 8.11
C ASP A 63 -7.59 -12.64 6.74
N ASP A 64 -8.59 -13.04 5.96
CA ASP A 64 -8.84 -12.55 4.60
C ASP A 64 -9.69 -11.26 4.55
N TRP A 65 -9.76 -10.50 5.65
CA TRP A 65 -10.59 -9.28 5.74
C TRP A 65 -10.35 -8.28 4.60
N TYR A 66 -9.14 -8.25 4.03
CA TYR A 66 -8.78 -7.41 2.91
C TYR A 66 -9.54 -7.75 1.61
N LEU A 67 -10.09 -8.96 1.48
CA LEU A 67 -10.99 -9.34 0.39
C LEU A 67 -12.34 -8.63 0.49
N LEU A 68 -12.71 -8.14 1.68
CA LEU A 68 -13.94 -7.40 1.94
C LEU A 68 -13.78 -5.89 1.71
N LEU A 69 -12.60 -5.45 1.27
CA LEU A 69 -12.37 -4.04 0.99
C LEU A 69 -13.28 -3.55 -0.16
N PRO A 70 -13.85 -2.33 -0.03
CA PRO A 70 -14.62 -1.74 -1.11
C PRO A 70 -13.74 -1.53 -2.34
N GLU A 71 -14.36 -1.57 -3.53
CA GLU A 71 -13.66 -1.43 -4.81
C GLU A 71 -12.79 -0.16 -4.88
N SER A 72 -13.23 0.93 -4.24
CA SER A 72 -12.53 2.21 -4.14
C SER A 72 -11.16 2.16 -3.44
N LEU A 73 -10.92 1.11 -2.65
CA LEU A 73 -9.68 0.84 -1.93
C LEU A 73 -8.99 -0.44 -2.41
N SER A 74 -9.49 -1.05 -3.49
CA SER A 74 -8.91 -2.27 -4.03
C SER A 74 -7.52 -2.01 -4.63
N PRO A 75 -6.52 -2.87 -4.37
CA PRO A 75 -5.22 -2.83 -5.04
C PRO A 75 -5.30 -2.85 -6.56
N ARG A 76 -6.40 -3.39 -7.11
CA ARG A 76 -6.68 -3.39 -8.55
C ARG A 76 -6.83 -1.98 -9.14
N GLN A 77 -7.18 -0.97 -8.34
CA GLN A 77 -7.24 0.43 -8.79
C GLN A 77 -5.86 1.07 -8.94
N PHE A 78 -4.85 0.56 -8.23
CA PHE A 78 -3.51 1.15 -8.16
C PHE A 78 -2.39 0.09 -8.24
N PRO A 79 -2.40 -0.80 -9.25
CA PRO A 79 -1.54 -1.98 -9.27
C PRO A 79 -0.05 -1.63 -9.34
N VAL A 80 0.31 -0.55 -10.03
CA VAL A 80 1.71 -0.09 -10.13
C VAL A 80 2.20 0.44 -8.79
N GLN A 81 1.45 1.34 -8.14
CA GLN A 81 1.82 1.92 -6.85
C GLN A 81 1.88 0.85 -5.76
N TRP A 82 0.93 -0.08 -5.79
CA TRP A 82 0.90 -1.23 -4.90
C TRP A 82 2.12 -2.13 -5.08
N LEU A 83 2.48 -2.47 -6.33
CA LEU A 83 3.67 -3.29 -6.61
C LEU A 83 4.96 -2.59 -6.19
N ILE A 84 5.08 -1.29 -6.46
CA ILE A 84 6.23 -0.48 -6.04
C ILE A 84 6.37 -0.53 -4.51
N ASP A 85 5.28 -0.36 -3.76
CA ASP A 85 5.33 -0.45 -2.30
C ASP A 85 5.74 -1.85 -1.81
N ARG A 86 5.23 -2.93 -2.41
CA ARG A 86 5.68 -4.30 -2.09
C ARG A 86 7.18 -4.51 -2.31
N ILE A 87 7.70 -4.01 -3.43
CA ILE A 87 9.12 -4.08 -3.73
C ILE A 87 9.90 -3.26 -2.70
N TRP A 88 9.42 -2.06 -2.39
CA TRP A 88 10.04 -1.18 -1.41
C TRP A 88 10.07 -1.80 -0.01
N ASP A 89 8.95 -2.32 0.48
CA ASP A 89 8.86 -2.99 1.79
C ASP A 89 9.77 -4.23 1.86
N ALA A 90 9.81 -5.04 0.80
CA ALA A 90 10.72 -6.19 0.72
C ALA A 90 12.20 -5.77 0.77
N ILE A 91 12.53 -4.70 0.04
CA ILE A 91 13.86 -4.09 0.07
C ILE A 91 14.19 -3.58 1.47
N TRP A 92 13.30 -2.84 2.14
CA TRP A 92 13.54 -2.32 3.48
C TRP A 92 13.69 -3.39 4.55
N ARG A 93 12.92 -4.48 4.45
CA ARG A 93 13.02 -5.62 5.37
C ARG A 93 14.31 -6.42 5.20
N THR A 94 14.88 -6.43 3.99
CA THR A 94 16.09 -7.20 3.67
C THR A 94 17.37 -6.35 3.70
N ALA A 95 17.26 -5.03 3.52
CA ALA A 95 18.39 -4.11 3.52
C ALA A 95 18.80 -3.75 4.95
N ARG A 96 19.84 -4.43 5.44
CA ARG A 96 20.62 -3.99 6.62
C ARG A 96 21.52 -2.77 6.33
N TRP A 97 21.43 -2.13 5.15
CA TRP A 97 22.32 -1.05 4.72
C TRP A 97 21.63 -0.07 3.78
N GLY A 98 21.36 1.15 4.27
CA GLY A 98 20.62 2.20 3.57
C GLY A 98 21.38 3.00 2.50
N SER A 99 22.45 2.47 1.89
CA SER A 99 23.31 3.24 0.97
C SER A 99 23.42 2.71 -0.47
N LEU A 100 23.08 1.46 -0.77
CA LEU A 100 23.21 0.91 -2.14
C LEU A 100 21.99 1.15 -3.06
N LEU A 101 20.84 1.53 -2.51
CA LEU A 101 19.57 1.49 -3.24
C LEU A 101 19.40 2.54 -4.34
N LEU A 102 20.04 3.70 -4.19
CA LEU A 102 19.95 4.76 -5.20
C LEU A 102 20.65 4.40 -6.52
N HIS A 103 21.50 3.36 -6.56
CA HIS A 103 22.29 3.01 -7.75
C HIS A 103 21.79 1.77 -8.53
N VAL A 104 20.84 1.00 -7.99
CA VAL A 104 20.48 -0.33 -8.55
C VAL A 104 19.19 -0.31 -9.37
N PHE A 105 18.23 0.57 -9.06
CA PHE A 105 16.93 0.61 -9.73
C PHE A 105 16.79 1.87 -10.57
N ASN A 106 17.01 1.75 -11.88
CA ASN A 106 16.61 2.78 -12.84
C ASN A 106 15.27 2.33 -13.46
N LEU A 107 14.17 2.97 -13.05
CA LEU A 107 12.85 2.73 -13.63
C LEU A 107 12.74 3.54 -14.92
N GLN A 108 12.89 2.88 -16.07
CA GLN A 108 12.75 3.52 -17.36
C GLN A 108 11.51 2.98 -18.09
N GLU A 109 10.60 3.88 -18.42
CA GLU A 109 9.37 3.61 -19.15
C GLU A 109 9.70 3.58 -20.64
N ASN A 110 9.44 2.46 -21.33
CA ASN A 110 9.62 2.35 -22.77
C ASN A 110 8.38 2.87 -23.51
N GLU A 111 8.53 3.18 -24.80
CA GLU A 111 7.48 3.78 -25.65
C GLU A 111 6.19 2.95 -25.76
N ASP A 112 6.24 1.67 -25.38
CA ASP A 112 5.09 0.74 -25.35
C ASP A 112 4.35 0.71 -23.99
N HIS A 113 4.60 1.65 -23.07
CA HIS A 113 3.96 1.75 -21.75
C HIS A 113 4.18 0.56 -20.78
N PHE A 114 5.20 -0.28 -21.03
CA PHE A 114 5.62 -1.32 -20.09
C PHE A 114 6.75 -0.82 -19.17
N LEU A 115 6.61 -1.03 -17.86
CA LEU A 115 7.66 -0.78 -16.88
C LEU A 115 8.71 -1.92 -16.95
N THR A 116 9.90 -1.62 -17.44
CA THR A 116 11.01 -2.57 -17.45
C THR A 116 11.87 -2.36 -16.20
N ILE A 117 11.90 -3.34 -15.30
CA ILE A 117 12.81 -3.33 -14.14
C ILE A 117 14.14 -3.94 -14.59
N SER A 118 15.18 -3.11 -14.77
CA SER A 118 16.53 -3.58 -15.08
C SER A 118 17.39 -3.61 -13.81
N LEU A 119 17.83 -4.80 -13.41
CA LEU A 119 18.82 -4.99 -12.35
C LEU A 119 20.22 -4.78 -12.92
N ARG A 120 20.93 -3.71 -12.52
CA ARG A 120 22.37 -3.63 -12.79
C ARG A 120 23.13 -4.49 -11.79
N ARG A 121 23.95 -5.41 -12.30
CA ARG A 121 24.91 -6.16 -11.51
C ARG A 121 25.98 -5.19 -11.01
N THR A 122 25.96 -4.82 -9.75
CA THR A 122 27.11 -4.16 -9.12
C THR A 122 28.21 -5.20 -8.97
N ASN A 123 29.32 -5.01 -9.67
CA ASN A 123 30.55 -5.74 -9.39
C ASN A 123 31.06 -5.26 -8.04
N LEU A 124 30.72 -6.00 -6.99
CA LEU A 124 31.45 -5.93 -5.72
C LEU A 124 32.81 -6.59 -5.98
N CYS A 125 33.88 -5.80 -5.88
CA CYS A 125 35.23 -6.33 -5.67
C CYS A 125 35.35 -6.96 -4.29
#